data_AF-A0A7X3VBF2-F1
#
_entry.id   AF-A0A7X3VBF2-F1
#
_cell.length_a   1.000
_cell.length_b   1.000
_cell.length_c   1.000
_cell.angle_alpha   90.00
_cell.angle_beta   90.00
_cell.angle_gamma   90.00
#
_symmetry.space_group_name_H-M   'P 1'
#
loop_
_entity.id
_entity.type
_entity.pdbx_description
1 polymer ?
#
loop_
_entity_poly.entity_id
_entity_poly.type
_entity_poly.pdbx_seq_one_letter_code
_entity_poly.pdbx_strand_id
1 'polypeptide(L)' 'MITTLRADGSPHTTPVWHLVEGDEVVVAVGRNTVKARNVRRNPSVSLCVVEGSLTRTASD' A
#
# COMPACT_ATOMS: atom_id res chain seq x y z
N MET A 1 3.66 0.03 -0.71
CA MET A 1 2.78 -1.13 -1.02
C MET A 1 1.77 -1.32 0.10
N ILE A 2 0.51 -1.64 -0.22
CA ILE A 2 -0.50 -2.02 0.78
C ILE A 2 -0.88 -3.49 0.62
N THR A 3 -0.96 -4.21 1.73
CA THR A 3 -1.45 -5.59 1.80
C THR A 3 -2.82 -5.61 2.49
N THR A 4 -3.79 -6.22 1.82
CA THR A 4 -5.17 -6.43 2.31
C THR A 4 -5.50 -7.92 2.27
N LEU A 5 -6.51 -8.38 3.00
CA LEU A 5 -6.90 -9.79 3.00
C LEU A 5 -8.10 -10.06 2.07
N ARG A 6 -8.01 -11.08 1.21
CA ARG A 6 -9.16 -11.64 0.48
C ARG A 6 -10.11 -12.37 1.44
N ALA A 7 -11.31 -12.70 0.96
CA ALA A 7 -12.35 -13.33 1.78
C ALA A 7 -11.92 -14.67 2.38
N ASP A 8 -11.04 -15.39 1.68
CA ASP A 8 -10.40 -16.63 2.12
C ASP A 8 -9.19 -16.43 3.04
N GLY A 9 -8.87 -15.18 3.42
CA GLY A 9 -7.72 -14.84 4.24
C GLY A 9 -6.40 -14.72 3.49
N SER A 10 -6.34 -15.01 2.18
CA SER A 10 -5.10 -14.88 1.40
C SER A 10 -4.68 -13.42 1.23
N PRO A 11 -3.37 -13.11 1.21
CA PRO A 11 -2.87 -11.75 1.06
C PRO A 11 -3.03 -11.23 -0.38
N HIS A 12 -3.35 -9.95 -0.50
CA HIS A 12 -3.37 -9.20 -1.75
C HIS A 12 -2.58 -7.90 -1.59
N THR A 13 -1.38 -7.87 -2.16
CA THR A 13 -0.43 -6.75 -2.08
C THR A 13 -0.39 -5.99 -3.39
N THR A 14 -0.56 -4.67 -3.34
CA THR A 14 -0.49 -3.81 -4.54
C THR A 14 0.20 -2.48 -4.25
N PRO A 15 0.82 -1.83 -5.27
CA PRO A 15 1.29 -0.46 -5.13
C PRO A 15 0.10 0.50 -5.01
N VAL A 16 0.34 1.61 -4.31
CA VAL A 16 -0.64 2.68 -4.09
C VAL A 16 0.07 4.03 -4.00
N TRP A 17 -0.64 5.07 -4.41
CA TRP A 17 -0.31 6.44 -4.04
C TRP A 17 -0.71 6.69 -2.59
N HIS A 18 0.07 7.52 -1.90
CA HIS A 18 -0.19 7.91 -0.52
C HIS A 18 0.17 9.38 -0.29
N LEU A 19 -0.46 9.97 0.72
CA LEU A 19 -0.11 11.23 1.34
C LEU A 19 0.11 11.00 2.84
N VAL A 20 0.83 11.91 3.48
CA VAL A 20 0.93 11.99 4.94
C VAL A 20 0.26 13.28 5.37
N GLU A 21 -0.76 13.17 6.21
CA GLU A 21 -1.55 14.27 6.74
C GLU A 21 -1.47 14.22 8.27
N GLY A 22 -0.57 15.01 8.87
CA GLY A 22 -0.32 14.94 10.32
C GLY A 22 0.27 13.59 10.73
N ASP A 23 -0.46 12.85 11.57
CA ASP A 23 -0.13 11.50 12.02
C ASP A 23 -0.81 10.40 11.18
N GLU A 24 -1.55 10.78 10.14
CA GLU A 24 -2.26 9.85 9.27
C GLU A 24 -1.53 9.60 7.94
N VAL A 25 -1.64 8.36 7.45
CA VAL A 25 -1.28 8.01 6.07
C VAL A 25 -2.54 7.80 5.26
N VAL A 26 -2.78 8.69 4.29
CA VAL A 26 -3.96 8.63 3.41
C VAL A 26 -3.60 7.89 2.13
N VAL A 27 -4.33 6.80 1.84
CA VAL A 27 -4.09 5.96 0.66
C VAL A 27 -5.24 6.11 -0.33
N ALA A 28 -4.94 6.61 -1.53
CA ALA A 28 -5.93 6.73 -2.60
C ALA A 28 -6.17 5.39 -3.30
N VAL A 29 -7.43 4.93 -3.35
CA VAL A 29 -7.83 3.70 -4.06
C VAL A 29 -9.10 3.91 -4.88
N GLY A 30 -9.17 3.28 -6.05
CA GLY A 30 -10.40 3.23 -6.82
C GLY A 30 -11.51 2.47 -6.07
N ARG A 31 -12.73 3.01 -6.07
CA ARG A 31 -13.89 2.48 -5.33
C ARG A 31 -14.18 0.99 -5.58
N ASN A 32 -13.95 0.53 -6.81
CA ASN A 32 -14.28 -0.83 -7.26
C ASN A 32 -13.06 -1.78 -7.29
N THR A 33 -11.93 -1.37 -6.72
CA THR A 33 -10.73 -2.22 -6.69
C THR A 33 -10.85 -3.36 -5.68
N VAL A 34 -10.08 -4.44 -5.88
CA VAL A 34 -10.02 -5.59 -4.95
C VAL A 34 -9.64 -5.13 -3.53
N LYS A 35 -8.64 -4.26 -3.39
CA LYS A 35 -8.21 -3.67 -2.11
C LYS A 35 -9.32 -2.85 -1.42
N ALA A 36 -10.10 -2.06 -2.16
CA ALA A 36 -11.22 -1.30 -1.59
C ALA A 36 -12.31 -2.23 -1.05
N ARG A 37 -12.66 -3.30 -1.78
CA ARG A 37 -13.59 -4.32 -1.29
C ARG A 37 -13.04 -5.10 -0.09
N ASN A 38 -11.75 -5.42 -0.09
CA ASN A 38 -11.11 -6.10 1.02
C ASN A 38 -11.15 -5.26 2.30
N VAL A 39 -10.77 -3.98 2.23
CA VAL A 39 -10.76 -3.05 3.39
C VAL A 39 -12.16 -2.83 3.95
N ARG A 40 -13.20 -2.72 3.10
CA ARG A 40 -14.59 -2.64 3.57
C ARG A 40 -15.04 -3.87 4.34
N ARG A 41 -14.49 -5.05 4.03
CA ARG A 41 -14.81 -6.31 4.73
C ARG A 41 -13.95 -6.50 5.98
N ASN A 42 -12.67 -6.16 5.90
CA ASN A 42 -11.70 -6.25 6.98
C ASN A 42 -10.74 -5.05 6.90
N PRO A 43 -10.82 -4.10 7.84
CA PRO A 43 -10.02 -2.88 7.80
C PRO A 43 -8.55 -3.08 8.21
N SER A 44 -8.17 -4.25 8.72
CA SER A 44 -6.77 -4.53 9.06
C SER A 44 -5.91 -4.62 7.80
N VAL A 45 -4.86 -3.81 7.74
CA VAL A 45 -3.94 -3.71 6.62
C VAL A 45 -2.50 -3.69 7.09
N SER A 46 -1.58 -4.00 6.18
CA SER A 46 -0.15 -3.73 6.36
C SER A 46 0.32 -2.74 5.29
N LEU A 47 1.09 -1.75 5.72
CA LEU A 47 1.73 -0.77 4.85
C LEU A 47 3.25 -1.03 4.86
N CYS A 48 3.83 -1.17 3.68
CA CYS A 48 5.27 -1.26 3.49
C CYS A 48 5.72 -0.10 2.59
N VAL A 49 6.57 0.78 3.12
CA VAL A 49 7.20 1.88 2.37
C VAL A 49 8.59 1.43 1.96
N VAL A 50 8.94 1.61 0.69
CA VAL A 50 10.26 1.29 0.17
C VAL A 50 10.87 2.59 -0.33
N GLU A 51 12.05 2.92 0.18
CA GLU A 51 12.85 4.03 -0.32
C GLU A 51 13.72 3.54 -1.49
N GLY A 52 13.63 4.21 -2.63
CA GLY A 52 14.47 3.94 -3.79
C GLY A 52 15.63 4.93 -3.84
N SER A 53 16.73 4.68 -3.13
CA SER A 53 17.96 5.42 -3.41
C SER A 53 18.61 4.83 -4.66
N LEU A 54 18.63 5.59 -5.76
CA LEU A 54 19.56 5.31 -6.86
C LEU A 54 20.95 5.71 -6.41
N THR A 55 21.68 4.81 -5.74
CA THR A 55 23.10 5.02 -5.48
C THR A 55 23.82 4.91 -6.83
N ARG A 56 24.06 6.06 -7.48
CA ARG A 56 25.03 6.11 -8.59
C ARG A 56 26.40 5.99 -7.96
N THR A 57 27.00 4.81 -8.01
CA THR A 57 28.46 4.70 -7.97
C THR A 57 28.96 5.39 -9.23
N ALA A 58 29.33 6.67 -9.11
CA ALA A 58 30.23 7.26 -10.08
C ALA A 58 31.57 6.54 -9.88
N SER A 59 31.94 5.71 -10.85
CA SER A 59 33.32 5.26 -10.98
C SER A 59 34.16 6.50 -11.30
N ASP A 60 35.13 6.80 -10.44
CA ASP A 60 36.28 7.64 -10.79
C ASP A 60 37.07 7.03 -11.96
#